data_AF-A0A4S2GV89-F1
#
_entry.id   AF-A0A4S2GV89-F1
#
_cell.length_a   1.000
_cell.length_b   1.000
_cell.length_c   1.000
_cell.angle_alpha   90.00
_cell.angle_beta   90.00
_cell.angle_gamma   90.00
#
_symmetry.space_group_name_H-M   'P 1'
#
loop_
_entity.id
_entity.type
_entity.pdbx_description
1 polymer ?
#
loop_
_entity_poly.entity_id
_entity_poly.type
_entity_poly.pdbx_seq_one_letter_code
_entity_poly.pdbx_strand_id
1 'polypeptide(L)'
;MGNIKAEEAMKELTLMLLYLSRFTQGEKFHEATDFYAWKGYDFDILNELDDTDYIRQGSHPSRSKSVYITESGMEQAKELLSKYGISDWKQG
;
A
#
# COMPACT_ATOMS: atom_id res chain seq x y z
N MET A 1 -4.00 -8.89 -21.63
CA MET A 1 -4.29 -9.46 -20.30
C MET A 1 -5.72 -9.94 -20.29
N GLY A 2 -5.99 -11.09 -19.67
CA GLY A 2 -7.37 -11.47 -19.36
C GLY A 2 -7.94 -10.56 -18.29
N ASN A 3 -9.27 -10.50 -18.17
CA ASN A 3 -9.92 -9.79 -17.08
C ASN A 3 -9.57 -10.49 -15.76
N ILE A 4 -9.13 -9.72 -14.76
CA ILE A 4 -9.00 -10.21 -13.37
C ILE A 4 -10.36 -10.19 -12.67
N LYS A 5 -10.49 -10.94 -11.57
CA LYS A 5 -11.72 -10.91 -10.76
C LYS A 5 -11.83 -9.59 -10.02
N ALA A 6 -13.06 -9.17 -9.68
CA ALA A 6 -13.30 -7.94 -8.95
C ALA A 6 -12.63 -7.93 -7.57
N GLU A 7 -12.64 -9.06 -6.85
CA GLU A 7 -11.98 -9.22 -5.54
C GLU A 7 -10.47 -8.99 -5.65
N GLU A 8 -9.83 -9.62 -6.64
CA GLU A 8 -8.40 -9.45 -6.93
C GLU A 8 -8.09 -8.00 -7.33
N ALA A 9 -8.93 -7.40 -8.17
CA ALA A 9 -8.80 -6.00 -8.57
C ALA A 9 -8.86 -5.07 -7.36
N MET A 10 -9.81 -5.27 -6.45
CA MET A 10 -9.95 -4.46 -5.24
C MET A 10 -8.70 -4.52 -4.37
N LYS A 11 -8.10 -5.70 -4.21
CA LYS A 11 -6.86 -5.88 -3.45
C LYS A 11 -5.67 -5.17 -4.12
N GLU A 12 -5.47 -5.39 -5.42
CA GLU A 12 -4.37 -4.78 -6.18
C GLU A 12 -4.49 -3.25 -6.20
N LEU A 13 -5.69 -2.73 -6.46
CA LEU A 13 -5.96 -1.30 -6.46
C LEU A 13 -5.76 -0.69 -5.08
N THR A 14 -6.17 -1.38 -4.00
CA THR A 14 -5.98 -0.90 -2.64
C THR A 14 -4.49 -0.77 -2.30
N LEU A 15 -3.67 -1.77 -2.62
CA LEU A 15 -2.22 -1.70 -2.37
C LEU A 15 -1.56 -0.57 -3.18
N MET A 16 -1.91 -0.42 -4.46
CA MET A 16 -1.41 0.69 -5.29
C MET A 16 -1.83 2.06 -4.73
N LEU A 17 -3.07 2.21 -4.26
CA LEU A 17 -3.54 3.48 -3.70
C LEU A 17 -2.88 3.79 -2.35
N LEU A 18 -2.68 2.78 -1.48
CA LEU A 18 -1.89 2.94 -0.25
C LEU A 18 -0.47 3.41 -0.59
N TYR A 19 0.18 2.80 -1.58
CA TYR A 19 1.50 3.20 -2.05
C TYR A 19 1.52 4.62 -2.63
N LEU A 20 0.59 4.97 -3.51
CA LEU A 20 0.57 6.29 -4.16
C LEU A 20 0.20 7.42 -3.19
N SER A 21 -0.57 7.12 -2.15
CA SER A 21 -0.96 8.09 -1.11
C SER A 21 -0.04 8.08 0.13
N ARG A 22 1.09 7.36 0.05
CA ARG A 22 2.01 7.19 1.18
C ARG A 22 2.63 8.51 1.63
N PHE A 23 2.97 8.57 2.91
CA PHE A 23 3.64 9.69 3.57
C PHE A 23 4.67 9.17 4.59
N THR A 24 5.54 10.07 5.04
CA THR A 24 6.58 9.81 6.05
C THR A 24 6.23 10.52 7.35
N GLN A 25 6.76 10.06 8.48
CA GLN A 25 6.60 10.74 9.76
C GLN A 25 7.92 11.39 10.18
N GLY A 26 8.00 12.72 10.06
CA GLY A 26 9.14 13.52 10.54
C GLY A 26 10.33 13.61 9.58
N GLU A 27 10.57 12.59 8.75
CA GLU A 27 11.65 12.60 7.75
C GLU A 27 11.21 13.25 6.43
N LYS A 28 12.17 13.81 5.68
CA LYS A 28 11.91 14.19 4.30
C LYS A 28 11.65 12.95 3.46
N PHE A 29 10.69 13.05 2.55
CA PHE A 29 10.24 11.91 1.74
C PHE A 29 11.35 11.15 1.00
N HIS A 30 12.38 11.85 0.50
CA HIS A 30 13.50 11.24 -0.24
C HIS A 30 14.59 10.64 0.66
N GLU A 31 14.60 10.97 1.95
CA GLU A 31 15.54 10.45 2.95
C GLU A 31 14.92 9.29 3.75
N ALA A 32 13.59 9.15 3.70
CA ALA A 32 12.85 8.22 4.54
C ALA A 32 12.93 6.77 4.09
N THR A 33 13.03 5.87 5.07
CA THR A 33 12.90 4.42 4.87
C THR A 33 11.51 3.92 5.24
N ASP A 34 10.78 4.64 6.09
CA ASP A 34 9.48 4.22 6.59
C ASP A 34 8.34 5.01 5.95
N PHE A 35 7.44 4.27 5.29
CA PHE A 35 6.27 4.83 4.64
C PHE A 35 4.97 4.35 5.28
N TYR A 36 4.03 5.27 5.39
CA TYR A 36 2.72 5.04 5.97
C TYR A 36 1.63 5.51 5.02
N ALA A 37 0.44 4.95 5.14
CA ALA A 37 -0.74 5.44 4.42
C ALA A 37 -1.95 5.46 5.35
N TRP A 38 -2.89 6.36 5.10
CA TRP A 38 -4.14 6.41 5.87
C TRP A 38 -5.01 5.20 5.51
N LYS A 39 -5.66 4.63 6.52
CA LYS A 39 -6.75 3.68 6.30
C LYS A 39 -7.94 4.41 5.68
N GLY A 40 -8.62 3.74 4.77
CA GLY A 40 -9.85 4.24 4.14
C GLY A 40 -10.48 3.24 3.18
N TYR A 41 -10.05 1.98 3.28
CA TYR A 41 -10.42 0.89 2.39
C TYR A 41 -11.12 -0.20 3.19
N ASP A 42 -11.66 -1.19 2.48
CA ASP A 42 -12.32 -2.35 3.07
C ASP A 42 -11.40 -3.05 4.09
N PHE A 43 -11.93 -3.36 5.27
CA PHE A 43 -11.14 -3.91 6.37
C PHE A 43 -10.66 -5.33 6.10
N ASP A 44 -11.44 -6.15 5.37
CA ASP A 44 -11.04 -7.51 5.06
C ASP A 44 -9.86 -7.50 4.08
N ILE A 45 -9.87 -6.57 3.10
CA ILE A 45 -8.72 -6.35 2.22
C ILE A 45 -7.50 -5.89 3.01
N LEU A 46 -7.66 -4.94 3.95
CA LEU A 46 -6.54 -4.50 4.79
C LEU A 46 -5.99 -5.64 5.65
N ASN A 47 -6.85 -6.52 6.15
CA ASN A 47 -6.42 -7.71 6.90
C ASN A 47 -5.66 -8.67 6.00
N GLU A 48 -6.14 -8.96 4.80
CA GLU A 48 -5.42 -9.81 3.85
C GLU A 48 -4.05 -9.23 3.48
N LEU A 49 -3.95 -7.91 3.28
CA LEU A 49 -2.68 -7.26 2.97
C LEU A 49 -1.69 -7.33 4.15
N ASP A 50 -2.18 -7.30 5.40
CA ASP A 50 -1.36 -7.50 6.60
C ASP A 50 -0.92 -8.97 6.73
N ASP A 51 -1.84 -9.91 6.49
CA ASP A 51 -1.58 -11.34 6.50
C ASP A 51 -0.53 -11.75 5.44
N THR A 52 -0.54 -11.08 4.27
CA THR A 52 0.49 -11.26 3.23
C THR A 52 1.76 -10.42 3.44
N ASP A 53 1.91 -9.75 4.59
CA ASP A 53 3.05 -8.91 4.94
C ASP A 53 3.28 -7.72 4.00
N TYR A 54 2.27 -7.23 3.27
CA TYR A 54 2.41 -6.03 2.43
C TYR A 54 2.20 -4.73 3.21
N ILE A 55 1.44 -4.80 4.29
CA ILE A 55 1.26 -3.69 5.23
C ILE A 55 1.34 -4.20 6.66
N ARG A 56 1.47 -3.30 7.63
CA ARG A 56 1.28 -3.60 9.05
C ARG A 56 0.27 -2.64 9.65
N GLN A 57 -0.79 -3.17 10.25
CA GLN A 57 -1.83 -2.36 10.88
C GLN A 57 -1.55 -2.05 12.37
N GLY A 58 -0.50 -2.65 12.94
CA GLY A 58 -0.11 -2.53 14.36
C GLY A 58 -0.87 -3.49 15.29
N SER A 59 -0.48 -3.56 16.56
CA SER A 59 -1.04 -4.51 17.54
C SER A 59 -2.50 -4.27 17.92
N HIS A 60 -3.02 -3.06 17.68
CA HIS A 60 -4.42 -2.70 17.89
C HIS A 60 -4.99 -2.04 16.62
N PRO A 61 -5.27 -2.82 15.56
CA PRO A 61 -5.63 -2.29 14.23
C PRO A 61 -6.81 -1.32 14.25
N SER A 62 -7.79 -1.53 15.13
CA SER A 62 -8.98 -0.67 15.27
C SER A 62 -8.68 0.70 15.91
N ARG A 63 -7.51 0.89 16.53
CA ARG A 63 -7.07 2.15 17.15
C ARG A 63 -6.08 2.92 16.27
N SER A 64 -5.49 2.28 15.26
CA SER A 64 -4.59 2.95 14.32
C SER A 64 -5.35 3.49 13.12
N LYS A 65 -5.07 4.74 12.77
CA LYS A 65 -5.63 5.40 11.58
C LYS A 65 -4.79 5.17 10.32
N SER A 66 -3.54 4.74 10.48
CA SER A 66 -2.61 4.48 9.39
C SER A 66 -2.12 3.05 9.39
N VAL A 67 -1.54 2.65 8.27
CA VAL A 67 -0.80 1.41 8.10
C VAL A 67 0.63 1.74 7.74
N TYR A 68 1.57 0.92 8.17
CA TYR A 68 2.95 0.92 7.67
C TYR A 68 2.99 0.09 6.39
N ILE A 69 3.66 0.56 5.35
CA ILE A 69 3.88 -0.21 4.12
C ILE A 69 5.24 -0.88 4.25
N THR A 70 5.25 -2.21 4.19
CA THR A 70 6.47 -3.00 4.32
C THR A 70 7.32 -2.91 3.05
N GLU A 71 8.55 -3.40 3.11
CA GLU A 71 9.42 -3.50 1.93
C GLU A 71 8.76 -4.33 0.82
N SER A 72 8.20 -5.51 1.15
CA SER A 72 7.50 -6.36 0.19
C SER A 72 6.24 -5.69 -0.38
N GLY A 73 5.51 -4.91 0.43
CA GLY A 73 4.38 -4.12 -0.04
C GLY A 73 4.78 -3.01 -1.01
N MET A 74 5.91 -2.36 -0.76
CA MET A 74 6.48 -1.34 -1.66
C MET A 74 6.91 -1.95 -3.01
N GLU A 75 7.55 -3.12 -2.98
CA GLU A 75 7.94 -3.85 -4.19
C GLU A 75 6.72 -4.29 -4.99
N GLN A 76 5.77 -4.96 -4.34
CA GLN A 76 4.55 -5.44 -4.98
C GLN A 76 3.73 -4.28 -5.58
N ALA A 77 3.62 -3.15 -4.87
CA ALA A 77 2.91 -1.99 -5.40
C ALA A 77 3.56 -1.47 -6.68
N LYS A 78 4.89 -1.40 -6.76
CA LYS A 78 5.61 -0.97 -7.97
C LYS A 78 5.38 -1.94 -9.14
N GLU A 79 5.40 -3.25 -8.88
CA GLU A 79 5.07 -4.26 -9.90
C GLU A 79 3.64 -4.08 -10.43
N LEU A 80 2.69 -3.82 -9.54
CA LEU A 80 1.30 -3.52 -9.91
C LEU A 80 1.21 -2.21 -10.71
N LEU A 81 1.89 -1.14 -10.31
CA LEU A 81 1.91 0.10 -11.11
C LEU A 81 2.42 -0.17 -12.53
N SER A 82 3.46 -0.99 -12.70
CA SER A 82 3.95 -1.43 -14.00
C SER A 82 2.91 -2.26 -14.77
N LYS A 83 2.27 -3.24 -14.10
CA LYS A 83 1.20 -4.09 -14.64
C LYS A 83 0.04 -3.25 -15.22
N TYR A 84 -0.34 -2.17 -14.55
CA TYR A 84 -1.44 -1.29 -14.94
C TYR A 84 -1.00 -0.10 -15.83
N GLY A 85 0.30 0.05 -16.11
CA GLY A 85 0.82 1.16 -16.90
C GLY A 85 0.73 2.53 -16.22
N ILE A 86 0.83 2.55 -14.89
CA ILE A 86 0.76 3.77 -14.07
C ILE A 86 2.19 4.20 -13.70
N SER A 87 2.52 5.46 -13.95
CA SER A 87 3.81 6.03 -13.55
C SER A 87 3.87 6.27 -12.04
N ASP A 88 5.00 5.98 -11.42
CA ASP A 88 5.29 6.36 -10.03
C ASP A 88 5.60 7.87 -9.92
N TRP A 89 5.59 8.38 -8.68
CA TRP A 89 6.05 9.72 -8.36
C TRP A 89 7.49 9.92 -8.85
N LYS A 90 7.74 11.02 -9.56
CA LYS A 90 9.12 11.41 -9.88
C LYS A 90 9.83 11.68 -8.56
N GLN A 91 10.89 10.93 -8.27
CA GLN A 91 11.81 11.28 -7.20
C GLN A 91 12.39 12.66 -7.55
N GLY A 92 11.91 13.68 -6.84
CA GLY A 92 12.42 15.04 -6.94
C GLY A 92 13.70 15.21 -6.15
#